data_AF-A0A7V5V5W3-F1
#
_entry.id   AF-A0A7V5V5W3-F1
#
_cell.length_a   1.000
_cell.length_b   1.000
_cell.length_c   1.000
_cell.angle_alpha   90.00
_cell.angle_beta   90.00
_cell.angle_gamma   90.00
#
_symmetry.space_group_name_H-M   'P 1'
#
loop_
_entity.id
_entity.type
_entity.pdbx_description
1 polymer ?
#
loop_
_entity_poly.entity_id
_entity_poly.type
_entity_poly.pdbx_seq_one_letter_code
_entity_poly.pdbx_strand_id
1 'polypeptide(L)'
;MWSPISGLGIKLRRSIHDRGGLQVIPLSWYMSLAAILFAIGVCGFLTRRNLIMMFLSIELMLNAVNLNMVAISHYLESMRGQVFTFFIITVAAAEAAIGLGIAITLYRSRKTVHVDEVNQLKG
;
A
#
# COMPACT_ATOMS: atom_id res chain seq x y z
N MET A 1 39.98 50.67 17.39
CA MET A 1 39.88 50.09 16.02
C MET A 1 39.68 48.58 16.13
N TRP A 2 38.46 48.12 16.40
CA TRP A 2 38.07 46.70 16.28
C TRP A 2 36.64 46.70 15.73
N SER A 3 36.45 46.01 14.60
CA SER A 3 35.29 46.08 13.71
C SER A 3 34.25 44.99 14.02
N PRO A 4 33.02 45.07 13.45
CA PRO A 4 31.84 44.35 13.91
C PRO A 4 31.73 42.95 13.27
N ILE A 5 32.02 41.89 14.02
CA ILE A 5 31.90 40.48 13.55
C ILE A 5 30.72 39.74 14.22
N SER A 6 30.04 40.34 15.19
CA SER A 6 28.93 39.70 15.92
C SER A 6 27.64 39.47 15.09
N GLY A 7 27.48 40.19 13.97
CA GLY A 7 26.30 40.05 13.09
C GLY A 7 26.37 38.90 12.09
N LEU A 8 27.58 38.45 11.71
CA LEU A 8 27.77 37.43 10.69
C LEU A 8 27.48 36.02 11.24
N GLY A 9 27.83 35.76 12.50
CA GLY A 9 27.54 34.48 13.17
C GLY A 9 26.04 34.24 13.39
N ILE A 10 25.28 35.31 13.66
CA ILE A 10 23.81 35.22 13.83
C ILE A 10 23.12 35.02 12.47
N LYS A 11 23.60 35.69 11.40
CA LYS A 11 23.12 35.47 10.03
C LYS A 11 23.46 34.08 9.48
N LEU A 12 24.66 33.55 9.75
CA LEU A 12 25.04 32.18 9.35
C LEU A 12 24.22 31.13 10.12
N ARG A 13 23.99 31.33 11.43
CA ARG A 13 23.19 30.41 12.25
C ARG A 13 21.71 30.40 11.85
N ARG A 14 21.14 31.54 11.42
CA ARG A 14 19.81 31.57 10.79
C ARG A 14 19.80 30.92 9.41
N SER A 15 20.80 31.18 8.58
CA SER A 15 20.84 30.62 7.22
C SER A 15 21.03 29.10 7.19
N ILE A 16 21.70 28.51 8.17
CA ILE A 16 21.81 27.04 8.33
C ILE A 16 20.46 26.44 8.80
N HIS A 17 19.67 27.18 9.60
CA HIS A 17 18.36 26.73 10.08
C HIS A 17 17.28 26.79 8.99
N ASP A 18 17.39 27.73 8.04
CA ASP A 18 16.46 27.84 6.89
C ASP A 18 16.77 26.85 5.73
N ARG A 19 17.90 26.12 5.78
CA ARG A 19 18.27 25.10 4.77
C ARG A 19 17.68 23.72 5.04
N GLY A 20 17.03 23.53 6.18
CA GLY A 20 16.18 22.38 6.45
C GLY A 20 14.74 22.72 6.12
N GLY A 21 14.47 23.20 4.89
CA GLY A 21 13.11 23.33 4.42
C GLY A 21 12.44 21.98 4.63
N LEU A 22 11.49 21.92 5.57
CA LEU A 22 10.72 20.72 5.89
C LEU A 22 10.11 20.26 4.57
N GLN A 23 10.76 19.33 3.88
CA GLN A 23 10.21 18.71 2.69
C GLN A 23 9.08 17.82 3.18
N VAL A 24 7.92 18.46 3.36
CA VAL A 24 6.66 17.79 3.53
C VAL A 24 6.47 16.91 2.30
N ILE A 25 6.45 15.60 2.50
CA ILE A 25 6.29 14.62 1.43
C ILE A 25 4.94 14.92 0.78
N PRO A 26 4.89 15.29 -0.51
CA PRO A 26 3.65 15.71 -1.12
C PRO A 26 2.71 14.50 -1.29
N LEU A 27 1.40 14.75 -1.18
CA LEU A 27 0.35 13.75 -1.33
C LEU A 27 0.51 12.91 -2.61
N SER A 28 0.96 13.55 -3.70
CA SER A 28 1.18 12.91 -4.99
C SER A 28 2.10 11.69 -4.91
N TRP A 29 3.11 11.69 -4.04
CA TRP A 29 4.03 10.55 -3.90
C TRP A 29 3.34 9.33 -3.33
N TYR A 30 2.49 9.51 -2.32
CA TYR A 30 1.69 8.44 -1.75
C TYR A 30 0.67 7.88 -2.75
N MET A 31 0.01 8.77 -3.50
CA MET A 31 -0.95 8.37 -4.53
C MET A 31 -0.28 7.63 -5.69
N SER A 32 0.88 8.09 -6.15
CA SER A 32 1.67 7.41 -7.19
C SER A 32 2.16 6.05 -6.71
N LEU A 33 2.65 5.94 -5.47
CA LEU A 33 3.04 4.66 -4.89
C LEU A 33 1.85 3.69 -4.82
N ALA A 34 0.71 4.14 -4.32
CA ALA A 34 -0.51 3.34 -4.29
C ALA A 34 -0.92 2.88 -5.70
N ALA A 35 -0.91 3.77 -6.70
CA ALA A 35 -1.23 3.41 -8.07
C ALA A 35 -0.26 2.35 -8.65
N ILE A 36 1.04 2.47 -8.38
CA ILE A 36 2.05 1.50 -8.81
C ILE A 36 1.82 0.14 -8.13
N LEU A 37 1.61 0.12 -6.81
CA LEU A 37 1.35 -1.11 -6.07
C LEU A 37 0.05 -1.79 -6.55
N PHE A 38 -1.00 -1.01 -6.80
CA PHE A 38 -2.25 -1.52 -7.36
C PHE A 38 -2.04 -2.13 -8.74
N ALA A 39 -1.31 -1.45 -9.64
CA ALA A 39 -1.00 -1.96 -10.97
C ALA A 39 -0.17 -3.25 -10.93
N ILE A 40 0.80 -3.35 -10.01
CA ILE A 40 1.56 -4.59 -9.78
C ILE A 40 0.63 -5.70 -9.29
N GLY A 41 -0.30 -5.40 -8.38
CA GLY A 41 -1.31 -6.34 -7.91
C GLY A 41 -2.22 -6.83 -9.04
N VAL A 42 -2.71 -5.94 -9.91
CA VAL A 42 -3.50 -6.30 -11.09
C VAL A 42 -2.70 -7.20 -12.04
N CYS A 43 -1.46 -6.81 -12.34
CA CYS A 43 -0.57 -7.61 -13.20
C CYS A 43 -0.32 -9.00 -12.59
N GLY A 44 -0.07 -9.07 -11.29
CA GLY A 44 0.07 -10.33 -10.55
C GLY A 44 -1.18 -11.18 -10.63
N PHE A 45 -2.36 -10.60 -10.42
CA PHE A 45 -3.63 -11.32 -10.47
C PHE A 45 -3.90 -11.92 -11.85
N LEU A 46 -3.65 -11.16 -12.93
CA LEU A 46 -3.93 -11.61 -14.30
C LEU A 46 -2.90 -12.60 -14.85
N THR A 47 -1.65 -12.57 -14.37
CA THR A 47 -0.56 -13.40 -14.93
C THR A 47 -0.35 -14.72 -14.17
N ARG A 48 -0.83 -14.83 -12.94
CA ARG A 48 -0.55 -15.97 -12.07
C ARG A 48 -1.64 -17.04 -12.21
N ARG A 49 -1.21 -18.27 -12.51
CA ARG A 49 -2.09 -19.45 -12.54
C ARG A 49 -2.23 -20.15 -11.18
N ASN A 50 -1.31 -19.88 -10.26
CA ASN A 50 -1.36 -20.42 -8.90
C ASN A 50 -2.33 -19.58 -8.04
N LEU A 51 -3.35 -20.25 -7.50
CA LEU A 51 -4.37 -19.65 -6.63
C LEU A 51 -3.78 -18.85 -5.47
N ILE A 52 -2.73 -19.36 -4.82
CA ILE A 52 -2.10 -18.67 -3.68
C ILE A 52 -1.49 -17.33 -4.12
N MET A 53 -0.85 -17.31 -5.29
CA MET A 53 -0.26 -16.09 -5.86
C MET A 53 -1.33 -15.09 -6.31
N MET A 54 -2.50 -15.58 -6.74
CA MET A 54 -3.65 -14.72 -7.03
C MET A 54 -4.19 -14.06 -5.76
N PHE A 55 -4.37 -14.80 -4.67
CA PHE A 55 -4.77 -14.23 -3.37
C PHE A 55 -3.78 -13.18 -2.87
N LEU A 56 -2.48 -13.45 -2.92
CA LEU A 56 -1.47 -12.47 -2.54
C LEU A 56 -1.52 -11.19 -3.39
N SER A 57 -1.86 -11.33 -4.68
CA SER A 57 -2.02 -10.19 -5.58
C SER A 57 -3.26 -9.35 -5.21
N ILE A 58 -4.36 -9.99 -4.80
CA ILE A 58 -5.56 -9.32 -4.27
C ILE A 58 -5.24 -8.54 -2.99
N GLU A 59 -4.55 -9.17 -2.04
CA GLU A 59 -4.10 -8.52 -0.80
C GLU A 59 -3.22 -7.29 -1.10
N LEU A 60 -2.32 -7.38 -2.09
CA LEU A 60 -1.50 -6.26 -2.52
C LEU A 60 -2.34 -5.11 -3.11
N MET A 61 -3.38 -5.43 -3.91
CA MET A 61 -4.32 -4.43 -4.44
C MET A 61 -5.11 -3.75 -3.31
N LEU A 62 -5.63 -4.51 -2.35
CA LEU A 62 -6.34 -3.97 -1.19
C LEU A 62 -5.43 -3.09 -0.31
N ASN A 63 -4.17 -3.47 -0.14
CA ASN A 63 -3.20 -2.67 0.60
C ASN A 63 -2.87 -1.34 -0.12
N ALA A 64 -2.81 -1.34 -1.44
CA ALA A 64 -2.65 -0.11 -2.21
C ALA A 64 -3.85 0.85 -2.04
N VAL A 65 -5.08 0.33 -2.03
CA VAL A 65 -6.29 1.12 -1.75
C VAL A 65 -6.25 1.68 -0.32
N ASN A 66 -5.83 0.87 0.66
CA ASN A 66 -5.68 1.31 2.05
C ASN A 66 -4.65 2.43 2.21
N LEU A 67 -3.51 2.33 1.53
CA LEU A 67 -2.49 3.38 1.51
C LEU A 67 -3.06 4.69 0.95
N ASN A 68 -3.78 4.63 -0.18
CA ASN A 68 -4.38 5.80 -0.79
C ASN A 68 -5.42 6.45 0.15
N MET A 69 -6.25 5.65 0.82
CA MET A 69 -7.22 6.19 1.77
C MET A 69 -6.57 6.84 2.99
N VAL A 70 -5.54 6.24 3.59
CA VAL A 70 -4.83 6.87 4.71
C VAL A 70 -4.17 8.18 4.28
N ALA A 71 -3.57 8.22 3.09
CA ALA A 71 -2.95 9.43 2.55
C ALA A 71 -3.96 10.57 2.34
N ILE A 72 -5.12 10.26 1.74
CA ILE A 72 -6.22 11.24 1.55
C ILE A 72 -6.82 11.65 2.90
N SER A 73 -6.97 10.70 3.83
CA SER A 73 -7.45 10.97 5.20
C SER A 73 -6.57 11.98 5.91
N HIS A 74 -5.25 11.83 5.79
CA HIS A 74 -4.28 12.75 6.36
C HIS A 74 -4.33 14.13 5.69
N TYR A 75 -4.42 14.17 4.35
CA TYR A 75 -4.51 15.43 3.61
C TYR A 75 -5.78 16.24 3.90
N LEU A 76 -6.91 15.56 4.09
CA LEU A 76 -8.20 16.19 4.41
C LEU A 76 -8.42 16.40 5.92
N GLU A 77 -7.42 16.10 6.76
CA GLU A 77 -7.50 16.16 8.23
C GLU A 77 -8.74 15.44 8.81
N SER A 78 -9.15 14.35 8.15
CA SER A 78 -10.36 13.61 8.48
C SER A 78 -10.00 12.22 8.97
N MET A 79 -10.71 11.70 9.97
CA MET A 79 -10.49 10.34 10.48
C MET A 79 -11.20 9.26 9.66
N ARG A 80 -12.07 9.65 8.72
CA ARG A 80 -12.95 8.72 8.00
C ARG A 80 -12.19 7.70 7.14
N GLY A 81 -11.14 8.14 6.45
CA GLY A 81 -10.32 7.26 5.62
C GLY A 81 -9.56 6.23 6.46
N GLN A 82 -9.00 6.64 7.59
CA GLN A 82 -8.34 5.73 8.54
C GLN A 82 -9.30 4.68 9.10
N VAL A 83 -10.50 5.08 9.52
CA VAL A 83 -11.52 4.14 10.02
C VAL A 83 -11.90 3.11 8.94
N PHE A 84 -12.10 3.54 7.69
CA PHE A 84 -12.41 2.62 6.61
C PHE A 84 -11.25 1.66 6.29
N THR A 85 -10.00 2.14 6.35
CA THR A 85 -8.81 1.29 6.21
C THR A 85 -8.79 0.17 7.26
N PHE A 86 -9.15 0.44 8.52
CA PHE A 86 -9.25 -0.61 9.55
C PHE A 86 -10.30 -1.67 9.21
N PHE A 87 -11.45 -1.25 8.70
CA PHE A 87 -12.48 -2.19 8.24
C PHE A 87 -11.98 -3.04 7.06
N ILE A 88 -11.32 -2.46 6.06
CA ILE A 88 -10.75 -3.22 4.94
C ILE A 88 -9.73 -4.24 5.45
N ILE A 89 -8.79 -3.87 6.32
CA ILE A 89 -7.78 -4.81 6.83
C ILE A 89 -8.46 -5.99 7.55
N THR A 90 -9.52 -5.72 8.30
CA THR A 90 -10.29 -6.76 9.00
C THR A 90 -11.01 -7.69 8.02
N VAL A 91 -11.64 -7.13 6.98
CA VAL A 91 -12.32 -7.91 5.93
C VAL A 91 -11.30 -8.72 5.12
N ALA A 92 -10.16 -8.13 4.77
CA ALA A 92 -9.07 -8.80 4.06
C ALA A 92 -8.53 -9.98 4.87
N ALA A 93 -8.33 -9.81 6.19
CA ALA A 93 -7.92 -10.92 7.06
C ALA A 93 -8.94 -12.07 7.06
N ALA A 94 -10.24 -11.75 7.08
CA ALA A 94 -11.30 -12.75 7.00
C ALA A 94 -11.35 -13.43 5.62
N GLU A 95 -11.22 -12.67 4.54
CA GLU A 95 -11.17 -13.18 3.17
C GLU A 95 -9.97 -14.11 2.97
N ALA A 96 -8.76 -13.71 3.38
CA ALA A 96 -7.55 -14.53 3.26
C ALA A 96 -7.67 -15.85 4.03
N ALA A 97 -8.28 -15.84 5.22
CA ALA A 97 -8.52 -17.06 6.00
C ALA A 97 -9.46 -18.03 5.27
N ILE A 98 -10.57 -17.52 4.71
CA ILE A 98 -11.52 -18.31 3.94
C ILE A 98 -10.89 -18.81 2.64
N GLY A 99 -10.20 -17.93 1.91
CA GLY A 99 -9.53 -18.21 0.65
C GLY A 99 -8.46 -19.28 0.77
N LEU A 100 -7.59 -19.20 1.78
CA LEU A 100 -6.62 -20.26 2.07
C LEU A 100 -7.31 -21.57 2.49
N GLY A 101 -8.37 -21.52 3.29
CA GLY A 101 -9.13 -22.71 3.68
C GLY A 101 -9.70 -23.46 2.47
N ILE A 102 -10.24 -22.72 1.50
CA ILE A 102 -10.71 -23.27 0.22
C ILE A 102 -9.53 -23.82 -0.60
N ALA A 103 -8.42 -23.06 -0.70
CA ALA A 103 -7.25 -23.48 -1.46
C ALA A 103 -6.64 -24.79 -0.91
N ILE A 104 -6.55 -24.94 0.41
CA ILE A 104 -6.07 -26.17 1.07
C ILE A 104 -7.02 -27.34 0.78
N THR A 105 -8.33 -27.12 0.86
CA THR A 105 -9.33 -28.16 0.59
C THR A 105 -9.26 -28.62 -0.87
N LEU A 106 -9.13 -27.68 -1.81
CA LEU A 106 -8.89 -27.97 -3.23
C LEU A 106 -7.59 -28.75 -3.43
N TYR A 107 -6.50 -28.33 -2.80
CA TYR A 107 -5.22 -29.02 -2.90
C TYR A 107 -5.29 -30.45 -2.37
N ARG A 108 -6.01 -30.69 -1.27
CA ARG A 108 -6.22 -32.04 -0.75
C ARG A 108 -7.01 -32.94 -1.70
N SER A 109 -7.97 -32.39 -2.44
CA SER A 109 -8.78 -33.15 -3.40
C SER A 109 -8.09 -33.37 -4.74
N ARG A 110 -7.32 -32.39 -5.22
CA ARG A 110 -6.78 -32.36 -6.60
C ARG A 110 -5.26 -32.44 -6.69
N LYS A 111 -4.54 -32.32 -5.57
CA LYS A 111 -3.07 -32.21 -5.48
C LYS A 111 -2.45 -31.07 -6.32
N THR A 112 -3.26 -30.10 -6.75
CA THR A 112 -2.83 -28.92 -7.52
C THR A 112 -3.47 -27.65 -6.96
N VAL A 113 -2.78 -26.52 -7.13
CA VAL A 113 -3.24 -25.16 -6.80
C VAL A 113 -3.41 -24.31 -8.06
N HIS A 114 -3.31 -24.92 -9.24
CA HIS A 114 -3.47 -24.23 -10.51
C HIS A 114 -4.95 -24.08 -10.84
N VAL A 115 -5.38 -22.86 -11.16
CA VAL A 115 -6.79 -22.56 -11.43
C VAL A 115 -7.29 -23.20 -12.71
N ASP A 116 -6.42 -23.36 -13.71
CA ASP A 116 -6.75 -23.92 -15.03
C ASP A 116 -7.21 -25.39 -14.96
N GLU A 117 -6.79 -26.11 -13.91
CA GLU A 117 -7.13 -27.52 -13.69
C GLU A 117 -8.51 -27.68 -13.01
N VAL A 118 -9.13 -26.59 -12.55
CA VAL A 118 -10.45 -26.58 -11.89
C VAL A 118 -11.56 -26.36 -12.91
N ASN A 119 -11.58 -27.15 -13.98
CA ASN A 119 -12.55 -27.00 -15.09
C ASN A 119 -13.51 -28.21 -15.21
N GLN A 120 -14.33 -28.43 -14.17
CA GLN A 120 -15.28 -29.56 -14.13
C GLN A 120 -16.70 -29.22 -14.61
N LEU A 121 -17.07 -27.95 -14.64
CA LEU A 121 -18.36 -27.51 -15.16
C LEU A 121 -18.19 -27.02 -16.59
N LYS A 122 -18.64 -27.84 -17.55
CA LYS A 122 -18.75 -27.47 -18.96
C LYS A 122 -20.24 -27.38 -19.28
N GLY A 123 -20.67 -26.20 -19.73
CA GLY A 123 -21.95 -25.99 -20.39
C GLY A 123 -21.82 -26.28 -21.88
#